data_AF-S4R9Q3-F1
#
_entry.id   AF-S4R9Q3-F1
#
_cell.length_a   1.000
_cell.length_b   1.000
_cell.length_c   1.000
_cell.angle_alpha   90.00
_cell.angle_beta   90.00
_cell.angle_gamma   90.00
#
_symmetry.space_group_name_H-M   'P 1'
#
loop_
_entity.id
_entity.type
_entity.pdbx_description
1 polymer ?
#
loop_
_entity_poly.entity_id
_entity_poly.type
_entity_poly.pdbx_seq_one_letter_code
_entity_poly.pdbx_strand_id
1 'polypeptide(L)'
;MKLLPEYENMVYRDIYVHLLHPYRHILGLWQPLIGPYGGLLNVVVDGLFIFGWMYLPPHDPCVRDPMRRKPLFRVHLWERHRAEVECMYGHSGPHRGYIRVHKKDEFSTKCIQTDFHRMSGGRQEEFRTWLQDEWGKTLEEIFIEHTQELILMKFIYTSQYDNCLTYKRIFLPPERPDAPLPPGLFKGAYGSHGLEIVMLSVCGRRARVTKITGDPNVPAGQLTLDVDLSLPLAPSSLEQQSNIEELSRIVNSIWEREREREATAGERRPAAGRGEAEPEGAGGGDLPEEEEGGGDAPEVAEGGGDARP
;
A
#
# COMPACT_ATOMS: atom_id res chain seq x y z
N MET A 1 6.42 13.93 -31.00
CA MET A 1 6.30 12.48 -30.83
C MET A 1 5.94 11.91 -32.19
N LYS A 2 6.83 11.18 -32.86
CA LYS A 2 6.45 10.45 -34.09
C LYS A 2 5.80 9.15 -33.64
N LEU A 3 4.53 8.95 -33.99
CA LEU A 3 3.90 7.64 -33.88
C LEU A 3 4.66 6.66 -34.79
N LEU A 4 4.86 5.43 -34.34
CA LEU A 4 5.38 4.37 -35.20
C LEU A 4 4.32 4.04 -36.27
N PRO A 5 4.70 3.49 -37.46
CA PRO A 5 3.75 3.22 -38.56
C PRO A 5 2.56 2.34 -38.16
N GLU A 6 2.75 1.48 -37.17
CA GLU A 6 1.77 0.59 -36.51
C GLU A 6 0.62 1.34 -35.78
N TYR A 7 0.60 2.68 -35.79
CA TYR A 7 -0.41 3.48 -35.10
C TYR A 7 -1.12 4.52 -35.98
N GLU A 8 -0.90 4.51 -37.29
CA GLU A 8 -1.47 5.50 -38.23
C GLU A 8 -3.02 5.50 -38.29
N ASN A 9 -3.67 4.40 -37.86
CA ASN A 9 -5.13 4.23 -37.91
C ASN A 9 -5.85 4.41 -36.56
N MET A 10 -5.15 4.70 -35.46
CA MET A 10 -5.81 4.90 -34.16
C MET A 10 -6.42 6.29 -34.03
N VAL A 11 -7.74 6.37 -33.80
CA VAL A 11 -8.41 7.63 -33.49
C VAL A 11 -8.56 7.83 -31.97
N TYR A 12 -8.64 9.08 -31.50
CA TYR A 12 -8.85 9.40 -30.09
C TYR A 12 -10.07 8.71 -29.46
N ARG A 13 -11.09 8.41 -30.28
CA ARG A 13 -12.25 7.60 -29.88
C ARG A 13 -11.85 6.22 -29.37
N ASP A 14 -10.87 5.56 -30.00
CA ASP A 14 -10.43 4.23 -29.60
C ASP A 14 -9.69 4.27 -28.28
N ILE A 15 -8.77 5.23 -28.13
CA ILE A 15 -8.06 5.49 -26.88
C ILE A 15 -9.05 5.74 -25.74
N TYR A 16 -10.08 6.54 -25.98
CA TYR A 16 -11.12 6.79 -24.97
C TYR A 16 -11.93 5.54 -24.63
N VAL A 17 -12.48 4.85 -25.64
CA VAL A 17 -13.42 3.72 -25.44
C VAL A 17 -12.74 2.46 -24.93
N HIS A 18 -11.51 2.17 -25.36
CA HIS A 18 -10.84 0.89 -25.10
C HIS A 18 -9.72 0.98 -24.05
N LEU A 19 -9.18 2.17 -23.75
CA LEU A 19 -8.12 2.35 -22.74
C LEU A 19 -8.54 3.27 -21.59
N LEU A 20 -8.88 4.54 -21.84
CA LEU A 20 -9.13 5.50 -20.76
C LEU A 20 -10.41 5.21 -19.98
N HIS A 21 -11.55 5.06 -20.66
CA HIS A 21 -12.83 4.84 -19.99
C HIS A 21 -12.89 3.50 -19.24
N PRO A 22 -12.46 2.34 -19.78
CA PRO A 22 -12.50 1.06 -19.06
C PRO A 22 -11.62 1.06 -17.80
N TYR A 23 -10.43 1.66 -17.89
CA TYR A 23 -9.42 1.64 -16.80
C TYR A 23 -9.44 2.91 -15.94
N ARG A 24 -10.40 3.84 -16.13
CA ARG A 24 -10.52 5.10 -15.38
C ARG A 24 -10.44 4.95 -13.85
N HIS A 25 -10.94 3.83 -13.31
CA HIS A 25 -10.98 3.58 -11.88
C HIS A 25 -9.64 3.10 -11.30
N ILE A 26 -8.69 2.62 -12.11
CA ILE A 26 -7.35 2.26 -11.62
C ILE A 26 -6.34 3.42 -11.68
N LEU A 27 -6.65 4.52 -12.38
CA LEU A 27 -5.75 5.68 -12.48
C LEU A 27 -5.57 6.36 -11.11
N GLY A 28 -4.37 6.91 -10.87
CA GLY A 28 -4.02 7.66 -9.65
C GLY A 28 -3.07 6.93 -8.71
N LEU A 29 -3.05 7.34 -7.44
CA LEU A 29 -2.10 6.88 -6.42
C LEU A 29 -2.69 5.81 -5.49
N TRP A 30 -1.88 4.81 -5.15
CA TRP A 30 -2.32 3.61 -4.45
C TRP A 30 -1.27 3.06 -3.48
N GLN A 31 -1.76 2.40 -2.43
CA GLN A 31 -0.98 1.60 -1.49
C GLN A 31 -1.35 0.12 -1.67
N PRO A 32 -0.40 -0.79 -1.95
CA PRO A 32 -0.66 -2.23 -1.99
C PRO A 32 -0.77 -2.81 -0.58
N LEU A 33 -1.65 -3.80 -0.40
CA LEU A 33 -1.94 -4.43 0.88
C LEU A 33 -0.96 -5.58 1.20
N ILE A 34 0.32 -5.23 1.36
CA ILE A 34 1.42 -6.17 1.62
C ILE A 34 1.71 -6.26 3.11
N GLY A 35 0.75 -6.78 3.88
CA GLY A 35 0.86 -6.91 5.34
C GLY A 35 1.27 -5.60 6.02
N PRO A 36 2.32 -5.60 6.87
CA PRO A 36 2.80 -4.37 7.49
C PRO A 36 3.64 -3.48 6.54
N TYR A 37 4.11 -4.01 5.41
CA TYR A 37 5.11 -3.34 4.57
C TYR A 37 4.56 -2.26 3.64
N GLY A 38 3.30 -2.40 3.20
CA GLY A 38 2.68 -1.44 2.27
C GLY A 38 3.45 -1.28 0.96
N GLY A 39 3.55 -0.04 0.47
CA GLY A 39 4.17 0.30 -0.81
C GLY A 39 3.58 1.57 -1.43
N LEU A 40 4.12 2.00 -2.58
CA LEU A 40 3.61 3.16 -3.31
C LEU A 40 3.51 2.85 -4.81
N LEU A 41 2.28 2.77 -5.33
CA LEU A 41 2.02 2.59 -6.76
C LEU A 41 1.36 3.86 -7.33
N ASN A 42 1.87 4.36 -8.45
CA ASN A 42 1.19 5.37 -9.25
C ASN A 42 0.80 4.78 -10.61
N VAL A 43 -0.49 4.87 -10.96
CA VAL A 43 -1.04 4.34 -12.21
C VAL A 43 -1.34 5.50 -13.15
N VAL A 44 -0.58 5.58 -14.24
CA VAL A 44 -0.55 6.73 -15.16
C VAL A 44 -0.74 6.30 -16.61
N VAL A 45 -1.26 7.21 -17.43
CA VAL A 45 -1.35 7.05 -18.88
C VAL A 45 -0.06 7.56 -19.52
N ASP A 46 0.50 6.82 -20.48
CA ASP A 46 1.62 7.24 -21.33
C ASP A 46 1.37 6.77 -22.77
N GLY A 47 0.98 7.70 -23.65
CA GLY A 47 0.57 7.38 -25.03
C GLY A 47 -0.57 6.37 -25.10
N LEU A 48 -0.27 5.16 -25.59
CA LEU A 48 -1.20 4.04 -25.74
C LEU A 48 -1.11 3.01 -24.60
N PHE A 49 -0.37 3.35 -23.54
CA PHE A 49 -0.18 2.53 -22.36
C PHE A 49 -0.83 3.14 -21.11
N ILE A 50 -1.24 2.29 -20.18
CA ILE A 50 -1.39 2.64 -18.77
C ILE A 50 -0.36 1.82 -18.00
N PHE A 51 0.52 2.47 -17.24
CA PHE A 51 1.56 1.81 -16.44
C PHE A 51 1.25 1.90 -14.95
N GLY A 52 1.36 0.77 -14.24
CA GLY A 52 1.45 0.74 -12.79
C GLY A 52 2.91 0.81 -12.34
N TRP A 53 3.38 2.02 -12.01
CA TRP A 53 4.75 2.24 -11.52
C TRP A 53 4.81 2.08 -10.01
N MET A 54 5.53 1.06 -9.52
CA MET A 54 5.91 0.96 -8.12
C MET A 54 7.09 1.88 -7.87
N TYR A 55 6.96 2.75 -6.87
CA TYR A 55 7.99 3.63 -6.35
C TYR A 55 8.59 3.01 -5.10
N LEU A 56 9.92 2.96 -5.05
CA LEU A 56 10.70 2.35 -3.99
C LEU A 56 11.69 3.39 -3.44
N PRO A 57 11.98 3.39 -2.13
CA PRO A 57 13.01 4.27 -1.58
C PRO A 57 14.37 3.96 -2.21
N PRO A 58 15.34 4.90 -2.21
CA PRO A 58 16.72 4.59 -2.55
C PRO A 58 17.32 3.55 -1.59
N HIS A 59 18.53 3.09 -1.86
CA HIS A 59 19.25 2.16 -0.98
C HIS A 59 19.62 2.84 0.35
N ASP A 60 19.58 2.08 1.44
CA ASP A 60 19.93 2.60 2.77
C ASP A 60 21.46 2.80 2.91
N PRO A 61 21.94 3.95 3.47
CA PRO A 61 21.19 5.03 4.13
C PRO A 61 21.00 6.30 3.27
N CYS A 62 21.00 6.17 1.94
CA CYS A 62 21.06 7.29 0.99
C CYS A 62 19.71 8.04 0.82
N VAL A 63 19.13 8.52 1.92
CA VAL A 63 17.80 9.15 2.00
C VAL A 63 17.60 10.34 1.04
N ARG A 64 18.67 10.99 0.57
CA ARG A 64 18.60 12.12 -0.37
C ARG A 64 18.43 11.69 -1.83
N ASP A 65 18.85 10.48 -2.19
CA ASP A 65 18.86 9.97 -3.56
C ASP A 65 17.45 9.85 -4.15
N PRO A 66 17.28 9.92 -5.49
CA PRO A 66 15.97 9.84 -6.13
C PRO A 66 15.27 8.50 -5.83
N MET A 67 13.94 8.52 -5.83
CA MET A 67 13.14 7.30 -5.73
C MET A 67 13.45 6.36 -6.89
N ARG A 68 13.68 5.08 -6.60
CA ARG A 68 13.70 4.02 -7.61
C ARG A 68 12.28 3.79 -8.12
N ARG A 69 12.12 3.37 -9.37
CA ARG A 69 10.81 2.98 -9.93
C ARG A 69 10.91 1.74 -10.79
N LYS A 70 9.92 0.85 -10.72
CA LYS A 70 9.77 -0.30 -11.64
C LYS A 70 8.30 -0.54 -12.02
N PRO A 71 8.01 -1.00 -13.24
CA PRO A 71 6.65 -1.30 -13.65
C PRO A 71 6.22 -2.65 -13.04
N LEU A 72 5.00 -2.73 -12.48
CA LEU A 72 4.42 -4.01 -12.04
C LEU A 72 3.45 -4.59 -13.05
N PHE A 73 2.79 -3.72 -13.81
CA PHE A 73 1.92 -4.08 -14.91
C PHE A 73 1.89 -2.96 -15.94
N ARG A 74 1.48 -3.29 -17.15
CA ARG A 74 1.01 -2.33 -18.14
C ARG A 74 -0.31 -2.78 -18.75
N VAL A 75 -1.08 -1.82 -19.25
CA VAL A 75 -2.22 -2.05 -20.13
C VAL A 75 -1.86 -1.43 -21.47
N HIS A 76 -1.82 -2.19 -22.55
CA HIS A 76 -1.44 -1.71 -23.88
C HIS A 76 -2.63 -1.81 -24.84
N LEU A 77 -2.98 -0.70 -25.50
CA LEU A 77 -3.97 -0.71 -26.58
C LEU A 77 -3.28 -1.08 -27.91
N TRP A 78 -3.64 -2.24 -28.46
CA TRP A 78 -3.19 -2.67 -29.79
C TRP A 78 -4.15 -2.20 -30.90
N GLU A 79 -3.69 -2.23 -32.16
CA GLU A 79 -4.45 -1.90 -33.38
C GLU A 79 -5.86 -2.52 -33.43
N ARG A 80 -6.05 -3.72 -32.87
CA ARG A 80 -7.30 -4.50 -32.93
C ARG A 80 -8.39 -4.02 -31.96
N HIS A 81 -8.38 -2.76 -31.54
CA HIS A 81 -9.31 -2.14 -30.59
C HIS A 81 -9.48 -2.93 -29.27
N ARG A 82 -8.44 -3.62 -28.81
CA ARG A 82 -8.42 -4.35 -27.54
C ARG A 82 -7.20 -3.96 -26.72
N ALA A 83 -7.47 -3.44 -25.52
CA ALA A 83 -6.46 -3.26 -24.50
C ALA A 83 -6.11 -4.60 -23.84
N GLU A 84 -4.83 -4.92 -23.76
CA GLU A 84 -4.32 -6.13 -23.12
C GLU A 84 -3.55 -5.78 -21.86
N VAL A 85 -3.69 -6.62 -20.83
CA VAL A 85 -3.04 -6.44 -19.54
C VAL A 85 -1.83 -7.38 -19.46
N GLU A 86 -0.66 -6.80 -19.21
CA GLU A 86 0.59 -7.52 -19.06
C GLU A 86 1.14 -7.32 -17.65
N CYS A 87 1.49 -8.42 -16.99
CA CYS A 87 2.33 -8.42 -15.81
C CYS A 87 3.77 -8.11 -16.24
N MET A 88 4.44 -7.23 -15.48
CA MET A 88 5.81 -6.77 -15.74
C MET A 88 6.79 -7.22 -14.65
N TYR A 89 6.35 -8.10 -13.74
CA TYR A 89 7.15 -8.61 -12.63
C TYR A 89 8.01 -9.81 -13.05
N GLY A 90 9.09 -10.09 -12.31
CA GLY A 90 10.05 -11.12 -12.67
C GLY A 90 11.09 -10.66 -13.68
N HIS A 91 11.81 -11.63 -14.25
CA HIS A 91 12.98 -11.39 -15.10
C HIS A 91 12.82 -11.95 -16.53
N SER A 92 11.74 -12.72 -16.79
CA SER A 92 11.45 -13.34 -18.09
C SER A 92 10.63 -12.45 -19.05
N GLY A 93 10.48 -11.16 -18.73
CA GLY A 93 9.79 -10.17 -19.56
C GLY A 93 8.26 -10.09 -19.39
N PRO A 94 7.58 -9.23 -20.17
CA PRO A 94 6.14 -9.04 -20.11
C PRO A 94 5.38 -10.32 -20.45
N HIS A 95 4.35 -10.63 -19.67
CA HIS A 95 3.52 -11.83 -19.83
C HIS A 95 2.08 -11.56 -19.37
N ARG A 96 1.16 -12.51 -19.55
CA ARG A 96 -0.27 -12.24 -19.38
C ARG A 96 -0.65 -11.92 -17.93
N GLY A 97 -1.15 -10.71 -17.72
CA GLY A 97 -1.68 -10.24 -16.44
C GLY A 97 -3.19 -10.08 -16.46
N TYR A 98 -3.76 -9.82 -15.29
CA TYR A 98 -5.16 -9.46 -15.11
C TYR A 98 -5.28 -8.32 -14.09
N ILE A 99 -6.25 -7.44 -14.33
CA ILE A 99 -6.67 -6.40 -13.38
C ILE A 99 -8.15 -6.62 -13.10
N ARG A 100 -8.52 -6.65 -11.81
CA ARG A 100 -9.91 -6.68 -11.34
C ARG A 100 -10.17 -5.43 -10.51
N VAL A 101 -11.08 -4.58 -10.97
CA VAL A 101 -11.61 -3.46 -10.17
C VAL A 101 -12.70 -4.02 -9.26
N HIS A 102 -12.58 -3.80 -7.95
CA HIS A 102 -13.59 -4.24 -6.97
C HIS A 102 -14.52 -3.09 -6.60
N LYS A 103 -13.94 -1.90 -6.37
CA LYS A 103 -14.63 -0.66 -6.01
C LYS A 103 -13.93 0.51 -6.70
N LYS A 104 -14.51 1.72 -6.65
CA LYS A 104 -13.87 2.95 -7.16
C LYS A 104 -12.46 3.16 -6.59
N ASP A 105 -12.26 2.75 -5.34
CA ASP A 105 -11.04 3.02 -4.56
C ASP A 105 -10.30 1.73 -4.16
N GLU A 106 -10.59 0.61 -4.85
CA GLU A 106 -9.90 -0.68 -4.65
C GLU A 106 -9.86 -1.54 -5.92
N PHE A 107 -8.67 -1.99 -6.31
CA PHE A 107 -8.46 -2.96 -7.41
C PHE A 107 -7.39 -3.99 -7.05
N SER A 108 -7.28 -5.08 -7.80
CA SER A 108 -6.19 -6.05 -7.64
C SER A 108 -5.59 -6.49 -8.98
N THR A 109 -4.28 -6.79 -8.97
CA THR A 109 -3.59 -7.52 -10.04
C THR A 109 -3.62 -9.02 -9.79
N LYS A 110 -3.54 -9.82 -10.86
CA LYS A 110 -3.24 -11.26 -10.79
C LYS A 110 -2.34 -11.67 -11.96
N CYS A 111 -1.29 -12.41 -11.65
CA CYS A 111 -0.53 -13.19 -12.62
C CYS A 111 -1.03 -14.65 -12.61
N ILE A 112 -0.99 -15.33 -13.75
CA ILE A 112 -1.22 -16.79 -13.86
C ILE A 112 -0.03 -17.55 -14.45
N GLN A 113 1.02 -16.83 -14.87
CA GLN A 113 2.26 -17.35 -15.45
C GLN A 113 3.42 -17.03 -14.51
N THR A 114 3.31 -17.50 -13.26
CA THR A 114 4.29 -17.21 -12.19
C THR A 114 5.64 -17.89 -12.42
N ASP A 115 5.74 -18.78 -13.42
CA ASP A 115 6.99 -19.27 -14.00
C ASP A 115 7.88 -18.14 -14.53
N PHE A 116 7.30 -17.05 -15.07
CA PHE A 116 8.03 -15.86 -15.52
C PHE A 116 8.68 -15.06 -14.37
N HIS A 117 8.28 -15.34 -13.13
CA HIS A 117 8.84 -14.72 -11.93
C HIS A 117 10.04 -15.49 -11.36
N ARG A 118 10.29 -16.71 -11.84
CA ARG A 118 11.32 -17.61 -11.32
C ARG A 118 12.64 -17.44 -12.06
N MET A 119 13.73 -17.65 -11.34
CA MET A 119 15.09 -17.60 -11.88
C MET A 119 15.71 -19.01 -11.91
N SER A 120 16.68 -19.22 -12.79
CA SER A 120 17.32 -20.54 -13.01
C SER A 120 18.03 -21.11 -11.78
N GLY A 121 18.64 -20.26 -10.95
CA GLY A 121 19.22 -20.59 -9.64
C GLY A 121 18.19 -20.60 -8.50
N GLY A 122 16.89 -20.58 -8.83
CA GLY A 122 15.77 -20.69 -7.91
C GLY A 122 15.71 -19.59 -6.86
N ARG A 123 15.10 -19.92 -5.71
CA ARG A 123 14.82 -18.97 -4.62
C ARG A 123 16.05 -18.25 -4.05
N GLN A 124 17.23 -18.84 -4.16
CA GLN A 124 18.47 -18.19 -3.73
C GLN A 124 18.92 -17.10 -4.71
N GLU A 125 18.77 -17.32 -6.01
CA GLU A 125 19.03 -16.29 -7.03
C GLU A 125 17.98 -15.18 -6.95
N GLU A 126 16.70 -15.53 -6.79
CA GLU A 126 15.62 -14.56 -6.54
C GLU A 126 15.92 -13.68 -5.32
N PHE A 127 16.43 -14.26 -4.21
CA PHE A 127 16.81 -13.50 -3.02
C PHE A 127 17.97 -12.54 -3.28
N ARG A 128 19.07 -13.01 -3.88
CA ARG A 128 20.25 -12.17 -4.17
C ARG A 128 19.90 -11.01 -5.10
N THR A 129 19.12 -11.28 -6.15
CA THR A 129 18.66 -10.25 -7.09
C THR A 129 17.74 -9.24 -6.40
N TRP A 130 16.78 -9.70 -5.59
CA TRP A 130 15.92 -8.82 -4.80
C TRP A 130 16.71 -7.98 -3.79
N LEU A 131 17.74 -8.55 -3.15
CA LEU A 131 18.58 -7.85 -2.19
C LEU A 131 19.43 -6.77 -2.87
N GLN A 132 19.99 -7.06 -4.04
CA GLN A 132 20.69 -6.06 -4.87
C GLN A 132 19.73 -4.95 -5.32
N ASP A 133 18.51 -5.30 -5.72
CA ASP A 133 17.45 -4.35 -6.08
C ASP A 133 17.12 -3.40 -4.92
N GLU A 134 16.87 -3.94 -3.72
CA GLU A 134 16.32 -3.22 -2.56
C GLU A 134 17.37 -2.55 -1.65
N TRP A 135 18.58 -3.10 -1.55
CA TRP A 135 19.64 -2.64 -0.63
C TRP A 135 20.95 -2.29 -1.32
N GLY A 136 21.17 -2.73 -2.57
CA GLY A 136 22.40 -2.46 -3.32
C GLY A 136 23.65 -3.17 -2.80
N LYS A 137 23.48 -4.12 -1.88
CA LYS A 137 24.53 -4.79 -1.09
C LYS A 137 24.30 -6.30 -1.07
N THR A 138 25.34 -7.08 -0.77
CA THR A 138 25.20 -8.50 -0.41
C THR A 138 24.79 -8.63 1.07
N LEU A 139 24.44 -9.85 1.52
CA LEU A 139 24.03 -10.06 2.91
C LEU A 139 25.22 -9.93 3.88
N GLU A 140 26.39 -10.33 3.42
CA GLU A 140 27.67 -10.29 4.14
C GLU A 140 28.16 -8.85 4.39
N GLU A 141 27.76 -7.89 3.54
CA GLU A 141 28.04 -6.46 3.71
C GLU A 141 27.11 -5.79 4.76
N ILE A 142 26.07 -6.50 5.22
CA ILE A 142 25.11 -6.03 6.21
C ILE A 142 25.49 -6.60 7.58
N PHE A 143 26.40 -5.92 8.28
CA PHE A 143 27.01 -6.40 9.53
C PHE A 143 26.05 -6.58 10.74
N ILE A 144 24.82 -6.07 10.66
CA ILE A 144 23.85 -6.16 11.75
C ILE A 144 22.94 -7.37 11.52
N GLU A 145 23.15 -8.45 12.28
CA GLU A 145 22.39 -9.71 12.17
C GLU A 145 20.88 -9.48 12.20
N HIS A 146 20.37 -8.67 13.13
CA HIS A 146 18.95 -8.33 13.20
C HIS A 146 18.41 -7.66 11.92
N THR A 147 19.22 -6.85 11.23
CA THR A 147 18.86 -6.28 9.93
C THR A 147 18.77 -7.38 8.86
N GLN A 148 19.69 -8.35 8.87
CA GLN A 148 19.63 -9.51 7.96
C GLN A 148 18.35 -10.33 8.15
N GLU A 149 17.95 -10.58 9.41
CA GLU A 149 16.70 -11.29 9.75
C GLU A 149 15.46 -10.56 9.22
N LEU A 150 15.36 -9.25 9.45
CA LEU A 150 14.27 -8.40 8.99
C LEU A 150 14.18 -8.38 7.45
N ILE A 151 15.34 -8.29 6.78
CA ILE A 151 15.46 -8.35 5.32
C ILE A 151 14.97 -9.70 4.78
N LEU A 152 15.41 -10.81 5.36
CA LEU A 152 15.02 -12.15 4.94
C LEU A 152 13.52 -12.40 5.17
N MET A 153 12.99 -11.98 6.32
CA MET A 153 11.56 -12.02 6.62
C MET A 153 10.75 -11.19 5.62
N LYS A 154 11.19 -9.97 5.30
CA LYS A 154 10.54 -9.11 4.29
C LYS A 154 10.55 -9.78 2.91
N PHE A 155 11.69 -10.33 2.47
CA PHE A 155 11.75 -11.07 1.21
C PHE A 155 10.77 -12.25 1.19
N ILE A 156 10.81 -13.14 2.19
CA ILE A 156 9.95 -14.33 2.27
C ILE A 156 8.48 -13.91 2.24
N TYR A 157 8.08 -12.94 3.06
CA TYR A 157 6.70 -12.48 3.17
C TYR A 157 6.19 -11.82 1.88
N THR A 158 6.90 -10.81 1.38
CA THR A 158 6.47 -10.06 0.18
C THR A 158 6.45 -10.92 -1.09
N SER A 159 7.34 -11.91 -1.20
CA SER A 159 7.38 -12.81 -2.36
C SER A 159 6.28 -13.88 -2.37
N GLN A 160 5.54 -14.10 -1.26
CA GLN A 160 4.34 -14.96 -1.27
C GLN A 160 3.21 -14.39 -2.13
N TYR A 161 3.15 -13.06 -2.29
CA TYR A 161 2.12 -12.41 -3.08
C TYR A 161 2.31 -12.62 -4.59
N ASP A 162 3.55 -12.86 -5.05
CA ASP A 162 3.89 -13.15 -6.44
C ASP A 162 3.23 -12.19 -7.46
N ASN A 163 3.28 -10.88 -7.15
CA ASN A 163 2.61 -9.76 -7.86
C ASN A 163 1.06 -9.85 -7.99
N CYS A 164 0.42 -10.79 -7.30
CA CYS A 164 -1.02 -10.86 -7.09
C CYS A 164 -1.40 -9.98 -5.88
N LEU A 165 -1.59 -8.69 -6.13
CA LEU A 165 -1.70 -7.66 -5.11
C LEU A 165 -3.05 -6.96 -5.15
N THR A 166 -3.63 -6.67 -3.99
CA THR A 166 -4.76 -5.74 -3.86
C THR A 166 -4.23 -4.36 -3.47
N TYR A 167 -4.81 -3.31 -4.04
CA TYR A 167 -4.40 -1.92 -3.90
C TYR A 167 -5.58 -1.09 -3.39
N LYS A 168 -5.35 -0.28 -2.35
CA LYS A 168 -6.30 0.75 -1.89
C LYS A 168 -5.85 2.13 -2.33
N ARG A 169 -6.79 2.98 -2.72
CA ARG A 169 -6.50 4.34 -3.18
C ARG A 169 -5.96 5.17 -2.01
N ILE A 170 -4.93 5.96 -2.29
CA ILE A 170 -4.44 7.01 -1.41
C ILE A 170 -4.42 8.34 -2.18
N PHE A 171 -4.30 9.45 -1.45
CA PHE A 171 -4.28 10.78 -2.01
C PHE A 171 -3.09 11.55 -1.45
N LEU A 172 -2.50 12.43 -2.26
CA LEU A 172 -1.58 13.43 -1.72
C LEU A 172 -2.35 14.40 -0.80
N PRO A 173 -1.73 14.87 0.29
CA PRO A 173 -2.33 15.86 1.17
C PRO A 173 -2.52 17.19 0.42
N PRO A 174 -3.51 18.01 0.80
CA PRO A 174 -3.71 19.32 0.20
C PRO A 174 -2.52 20.24 0.53
N GLU A 175 -2.16 21.11 -0.41
CA GLU A 175 -1.15 22.14 -0.21
C GLU A 175 -1.56 23.10 0.93
N ARG A 176 -0.57 23.53 1.72
CA ARG A 176 -0.72 24.51 2.79
C ARG A 176 0.43 25.51 2.74
N PRO A 177 0.26 26.69 2.11
CA PRO A 177 1.30 27.72 2.02
C PRO A 177 1.72 28.30 3.38
N ASP A 178 0.87 28.15 4.40
CA ASP A 178 1.08 28.55 5.79
C ASP A 178 1.79 27.48 6.64
N ALA A 179 1.97 26.26 6.12
CA ALA A 179 2.63 25.19 6.86
C ALA A 179 4.15 25.43 6.94
N PRO A 180 4.80 25.16 8.10
CA PRO A 180 6.25 25.28 8.25
C PRO A 180 7.07 24.39 7.29
N LEU A 181 6.46 23.31 6.78
CA LEU A 181 7.02 22.42 5.78
C LEU A 181 5.89 22.00 4.81
N PRO A 182 6.11 22.01 3.48
CA PRO A 182 5.08 21.59 2.53
C PRO A 182 4.59 20.16 2.78
N PRO A 183 3.27 19.92 2.87
CA PRO A 183 2.70 18.57 2.92
C PRO A 183 3.10 17.75 1.68
N GLY A 184 3.31 16.44 1.85
CA GLY A 184 3.74 15.58 0.75
C GLY A 184 4.36 14.26 1.19
N LEU A 185 5.05 13.60 0.25
CA LEU A 185 5.76 12.34 0.48
C LEU A 185 7.24 12.60 0.81
N PHE A 186 7.73 11.93 1.84
CA PHE A 186 9.10 12.02 2.33
C PHE A 186 9.72 10.61 2.44
N LYS A 187 11.05 10.56 2.36
CA LYS A 187 11.85 9.38 2.69
C LYS A 187 12.38 9.56 4.11
N GLY A 188 12.21 8.56 4.98
CA GLY A 188 12.72 8.56 6.35
C GLY A 188 13.55 7.32 6.65
N ALA A 189 14.52 7.43 7.56
CA ALA A 189 15.31 6.29 8.03
C ALA A 189 14.70 5.69 9.30
N TYR A 190 14.49 4.37 9.30
CA TYR A 190 13.83 3.60 10.37
C TYR A 190 14.76 2.52 10.95
N GLY A 191 16.04 2.86 11.12
CA GLY A 191 17.04 1.98 11.74
C GLY A 191 17.24 0.68 10.95
N SER A 192 17.13 -0.48 11.62
CA SER A 192 17.29 -1.81 11.02
C SER A 192 16.22 -2.16 9.97
N HIS A 193 15.14 -1.39 9.84
CA HIS A 193 14.17 -1.55 8.75
C HIS A 193 14.59 -0.85 7.45
N GLY A 194 15.64 -0.04 7.50
CA GLY A 194 16.15 0.74 6.37
C GLY A 194 15.33 2.01 6.11
N LEU A 195 15.18 2.38 4.84
CA LEU A 195 14.42 3.54 4.42
C LEU A 195 12.94 3.23 4.17
N GLU A 196 12.07 4.14 4.61
CA GLU A 196 10.63 4.09 4.37
C GLU A 196 10.10 5.35 3.69
N ILE A 197 8.95 5.20 3.02
CA ILE A 197 8.15 6.28 2.47
C ILE A 197 7.08 6.67 3.51
N VAL A 198 7.02 7.95 3.86
CA VAL A 198 6.02 8.50 4.77
C VAL A 198 5.31 9.70 4.14
N MET A 199 4.09 10.00 4.59
CA MET A 199 3.27 11.11 4.10
C MET A 199 3.03 12.12 5.22
N LEU A 200 3.57 13.32 5.06
CA LEU A 200 3.33 14.46 5.93
C LEU A 200 2.03 15.17 5.51
N SER A 201 1.07 15.25 6.42
CA SER A 201 -0.15 16.06 6.29
C SER A 201 -0.22 17.08 7.41
N VAL A 202 -0.78 18.26 7.14
CA VAL A 202 -0.94 19.33 8.16
C VAL A 202 -2.42 19.65 8.32
N CYS A 203 -2.92 19.60 9.55
CA CYS A 203 -4.31 19.89 9.89
C CYS A 203 -4.38 20.88 11.07
N GLY A 204 -4.64 22.15 10.76
CA GLY A 204 -4.61 23.22 11.75
C GLY A 204 -3.23 23.31 12.40
N ARG A 205 -3.15 23.12 13.72
CA ARG A 205 -1.90 23.16 14.48
C ARG A 205 -1.20 21.81 14.62
N ARG A 206 -1.68 20.73 14.02
CA ARG A 206 -1.00 19.42 14.06
C ARG A 206 -0.46 19.01 12.70
N ALA A 207 0.79 18.57 12.68
CA ALA A 207 1.42 17.90 11.55
C ALA A 207 1.49 16.40 11.83
N ARG A 208 0.87 15.60 10.96
CA ARG A 208 0.77 14.14 11.08
C ARG A 208 1.55 13.46 9.97
N VAL A 209 2.39 12.51 10.36
CA VAL A 209 3.18 11.69 9.44
C VAL A 209 2.66 10.26 9.46
N THR A 210 2.14 9.80 8.33
CA THR A 210 1.57 8.45 8.15
C THR A 210 2.50 7.60 7.30
N LYS A 211 2.75 6.35 7.70
CA LYS A 211 3.57 5.39 6.94
C LYS A 211 2.90 4.97 5.64
N ILE A 212 3.60 5.08 4.51
CA ILE A 212 3.14 4.63 3.18
C ILE A 212 3.75 3.27 2.84
N THR A 213 5.05 3.11 3.12
CA THR A 213 5.62 1.81 3.50
C THR A 213 5.75 1.75 5.01
N GLY A 214 5.83 0.56 5.59
CA GLY A 214 6.07 0.38 7.02
C GLY A 214 6.78 -0.91 7.36
N ASP A 215 6.73 -1.26 8.64
CA ASP A 215 7.46 -2.37 9.23
C ASP A 215 6.58 -3.11 10.27
N PRO A 216 7.00 -4.29 10.77
CA PRO A 216 6.20 -5.05 11.74
C PRO A 216 5.88 -4.32 13.05
N ASN A 217 6.68 -3.33 13.47
CA ASN A 217 6.45 -2.56 14.69
C ASN A 217 5.47 -1.40 14.45
N VAL A 218 5.64 -0.66 13.35
CA VAL A 218 4.69 0.38 12.92
C VAL A 218 4.28 0.11 11.46
N PRO A 219 3.13 -0.56 11.25
CA PRO A 219 2.65 -0.92 9.92
C PRO A 219 2.37 0.26 8.99
N ALA A 220 2.43 0.01 7.69
CA ALA A 220 1.91 0.90 6.67
C ALA A 220 0.43 1.28 6.94
N GLY A 221 0.10 2.55 6.69
CA GLY A 221 -1.18 3.16 7.03
C GLY A 221 -1.27 3.72 8.45
N GLN A 222 -0.32 3.41 9.35
CA GLN A 222 -0.32 3.92 10.72
C GLN A 222 0.40 5.27 10.85
N LEU A 223 0.05 6.01 11.91
CA LEU A 223 0.71 7.25 12.30
C LEU A 223 2.08 6.92 12.93
N THR A 224 3.14 7.57 12.46
CA THR A 224 4.51 7.39 12.99
C THR A 224 5.02 8.63 13.71
N LEU A 225 4.48 9.82 13.43
CA LEU A 225 4.72 11.06 14.18
C LEU A 225 3.42 11.90 14.21
N ASP A 226 3.08 12.46 15.38
CA ASP A 226 2.14 13.59 15.53
C ASP A 226 2.93 14.74 16.16
N VAL A 227 2.82 15.94 15.59
CA VAL A 227 3.62 17.10 15.99
C VAL A 227 2.70 18.30 16.23
N ASP A 228 2.66 18.80 17.47
CA ASP A 228 1.98 20.07 17.80
C ASP A 228 2.84 21.26 17.37
N LEU A 229 2.42 21.94 16.32
CA LEU A 229 3.06 23.13 15.77
C LEU A 229 2.91 24.38 16.68
N SER A 230 2.12 24.29 17.76
CA SER A 230 1.94 25.34 18.75
C SER A 230 2.90 25.26 19.95
N LEU A 231 3.78 24.25 19.97
CA LEU A 231 4.78 24.01 21.01
C LEU A 231 6.21 24.07 20.44
N PRO A 232 6.68 25.24 19.95
CA PRO A 232 8.03 25.36 19.42
C PRO A 232 9.08 25.14 20.51
N LEU A 233 10.05 24.28 20.23
CA LEU A 233 11.30 24.20 20.98
C LEU A 233 12.08 25.51 20.81
N ALA A 234 12.47 26.14 21.92
CA ALA A 234 13.32 27.33 21.87
C ALA A 234 14.71 26.95 21.29
N PRO A 235 15.32 27.80 20.46
CA PRO A 235 16.65 27.52 19.90
C PRO A 235 17.68 27.51 21.02
N SER A 236 18.19 26.32 21.35
CA SER A 236 19.31 26.11 22.27
C SER A 236 20.65 26.27 21.55
N SER A 237 21.72 26.58 22.29
CA SER A 237 23.06 26.67 21.71
C SER A 237 23.55 25.30 21.19
N LEU A 238 24.55 25.28 20.30
CA LEU A 238 25.14 24.01 19.81
C LEU A 238 25.68 23.12 20.95
N GLU A 239 26.20 23.74 22.01
CA GLU A 239 26.67 23.06 23.22
C GLU A 239 25.50 22.39 23.97
N GLN A 240 24.37 23.09 24.12
CA GLN A 240 23.15 22.52 24.70
C GLN A 240 22.52 21.44 23.80
N GLN A 241 22.55 21.60 22.48
CA GLN A 241 22.09 20.57 21.52
C GLN A 241 22.95 19.31 21.55
N SER A 242 24.21 19.43 21.99
CA SER A 242 25.12 18.29 22.14
C SER A 242 24.98 17.58 23.50
N ASN A 243 24.18 18.12 24.42
CA ASN A 243 23.96 17.58 25.76
C ASN A 243 22.60 16.86 25.82
N ILE A 244 22.62 15.54 25.99
CA ILE A 244 21.41 14.71 25.93
C ILE A 244 20.50 14.90 27.15
N GLU A 245 21.08 15.17 28.32
CA GLU A 245 20.35 15.44 29.56
C GLU A 245 19.56 16.76 29.46
N GLU A 246 20.16 17.80 28.89
CA GLU A 246 19.55 19.11 28.67
C GLU A 246 18.44 19.05 27.62
N LEU A 247 18.67 18.35 26.49
CA LEU A 247 17.62 18.09 25.50
C LEU A 247 16.44 17.32 26.11
N SER A 248 16.71 16.24 26.86
CA SER A 248 15.70 15.45 27.54
C SER A 248 14.90 16.30 28.54
N ARG A 249 15.57 17.12 29.35
CA ARG A 249 14.93 18.05 30.30
C ARG A 249 14.00 19.04 29.61
N ILE A 250 14.43 19.62 28.48
CA ILE A 250 13.61 20.56 27.70
C ILE A 250 12.37 19.86 27.12
N VAL A 251 12.54 18.70 26.48
CA VAL A 251 11.42 17.94 25.87
C VAL A 251 10.40 17.52 26.93
N ASN A 252 10.84 16.97 28.06
CA ASN A 252 9.96 16.57 29.16
C ASN A 252 9.15 17.77 29.71
N SER A 253 9.77 18.95 29.84
CA SER A 253 9.06 20.16 30.28
C SER A 253 7.98 20.64 29.29
N ILE A 254 8.06 20.28 28.01
CA ILE A 254 7.00 20.56 27.02
C ILE A 254 5.87 19.53 27.17
N TRP A 255 6.21 18.25 27.32
CA TRP A 255 5.25 17.17 27.58
C TRP A 255 4.40 17.39 28.83
N GLU A 256 5.02 17.85 29.92
CA GLU A 256 4.30 18.21 31.17
C GLU A 256 3.25 19.30 30.90
N ARG A 257 3.63 20.38 30.20
CA ARG A 257 2.73 21.47 29.83
C ARG A 257 1.64 21.06 28.84
N GLU A 258 1.87 20.09 27.96
CA GLU A 258 0.83 19.53 27.10
C GLU A 258 -0.18 18.73 27.93
N ARG A 259 0.29 17.85 28.83
CA ARG A 259 -0.57 17.07 29.74
C ARG A 259 -1.44 17.95 30.65
N GLU A 260 -0.88 19.04 31.20
CA GLU A 260 -1.65 20.03 31.98
C GLU A 260 -2.74 20.73 31.15
N ARG A 261 -2.44 21.07 29.88
CA ARG A 261 -3.42 21.64 28.95
C ARG A 261 -4.53 20.65 28.61
N GLU A 262 -4.21 19.38 28.37
CA GLU A 262 -5.21 18.36 28.07
C GLU A 262 -6.11 18.07 29.28
N ALA A 263 -5.56 17.98 30.49
CA ALA A 263 -6.34 17.84 31.72
C ALA A 263 -7.33 19.00 31.91
N THR A 264 -6.84 20.25 31.86
CA THR A 264 -7.67 21.45 32.03
C THR A 264 -8.65 21.70 30.87
N ALA A 265 -8.37 21.18 29.67
CA ALA A 265 -9.33 21.19 28.56
C ALA A 265 -10.41 20.10 28.70
N GLY A 266 -10.07 18.93 29.23
CA GLY A 266 -11.01 17.85 29.56
C GLY A 266 -12.03 18.27 30.61
N GLU A 267 -11.57 18.92 31.68
CA GLU A 267 -12.42 19.46 32.76
C GLU A 267 -13.34 20.60 32.32
N ARG A 268 -13.05 21.25 31.18
CA ARG A 268 -13.84 22.38 30.63
C ARG A 268 -14.91 21.97 29.62
N ARG A 269 -15.10 20.68 29.36
CA ARG A 269 -16.31 20.20 28.66
C ARG A 269 -17.51 20.29 29.62
N PRO A 270 -18.52 21.14 29.37
CA PRO A 270 -19.67 21.22 30.25
C PRO A 270 -20.46 19.91 30.22
N ALA A 271 -20.84 19.43 31.40
CA ALA A 271 -21.78 18.31 31.52
C ALA A 271 -23.18 18.76 31.05
N ALA A 272 -23.48 18.55 29.78
CA ALA A 272 -24.78 18.78 29.17
C ALA A 272 -25.16 17.59 28.28
N GLY A 273 -26.30 16.95 28.60
CA GLY A 273 -26.89 15.88 27.79
C GLY A 273 -26.42 14.47 28.12
N ARG A 274 -27.06 13.83 29.11
CA ARG A 274 -27.20 12.36 29.10
C ARG A 274 -28.21 12.00 28.00
N GLY A 275 -27.90 10.96 27.23
CA GLY A 275 -28.85 10.29 26.32
C GLY A 275 -28.68 10.67 24.85
N GLU A 276 -27.96 9.84 24.11
CA GLU A 276 -28.57 8.93 23.13
C GLU A 276 -27.59 7.77 22.86
N ALA A 277 -28.12 6.59 22.51
CA ALA A 277 -27.41 5.32 22.66
C ALA A 277 -26.48 4.96 21.49
N GLU A 278 -25.44 4.20 21.78
CA GLU A 278 -24.69 3.45 20.77
C GLU A 278 -25.57 2.34 20.17
N PRO A 279 -25.51 2.09 18.85
CA PRO A 279 -26.04 0.86 18.26
C PRO A 279 -24.99 -0.25 18.40
N GLU A 280 -24.99 -0.95 19.53
CA GLU A 280 -24.31 -2.26 19.61
C GLU A 280 -24.98 -3.27 18.67
N GLY A 281 -24.20 -4.23 18.19
CA GLY A 281 -24.65 -5.21 17.20
C GLY A 281 -25.65 -6.22 17.75
N ALA A 282 -26.67 -6.54 16.97
CA ALA A 282 -27.57 -7.66 17.26
C ALA A 282 -26.98 -8.98 16.73
N GLY A 283 -26.68 -9.92 17.63
CA GLY A 283 -26.30 -11.28 17.30
C GLY A 283 -26.61 -12.26 18.44
N GLY A 284 -27.38 -13.32 18.13
CA GLY A 284 -27.68 -14.45 19.00
C GLY A 284 -29.17 -14.59 19.36
N GLY A 285 -29.77 -15.77 19.10
CA GLY A 285 -31.16 -16.02 19.52
C GLY A 285 -31.93 -17.12 18.78
N ASP A 286 -31.49 -18.36 18.92
CA ASP A 286 -32.25 -19.62 18.74
C ASP A 286 -33.40 -19.70 19.79
N LEU A 287 -34.56 -20.36 19.65
CA LEU A 287 -35.24 -21.28 18.71
C LEU A 287 -36.81 -21.07 18.94
N PRO A 288 -37.83 -21.92 18.62
CA PRO A 288 -37.86 -23.31 18.15
C PRO A 288 -38.76 -23.62 16.92
N GLU A 289 -38.78 -24.90 16.55
CA GLU A 289 -39.65 -25.55 15.55
C GLU A 289 -41.06 -25.84 16.10
N GLU A 290 -42.09 -25.83 15.25
CA GLU A 290 -43.26 -26.74 15.36
C GLU A 290 -43.65 -27.22 13.95
N GLU A 291 -44.04 -28.50 13.85
CA GLU A 291 -44.48 -29.16 12.61
C GLU A 291 -45.95 -28.86 12.29
N GLU A 292 -46.34 -28.92 11.01
CA GLU A 292 -47.45 -29.80 10.60
C GLU A 292 -47.41 -30.08 9.09
N GLY A 293 -47.54 -31.36 8.72
CA GLY A 293 -47.21 -31.85 7.37
C GLY A 293 -48.35 -31.99 6.37
N GLY A 294 -48.00 -32.63 5.23
CA GLY A 294 -48.93 -33.36 4.36
C GLY A 294 -49.06 -32.82 2.93
N GLY A 295 -48.67 -33.62 1.92
CA GLY A 295 -48.94 -33.30 0.51
C GLY A 295 -48.09 -34.07 -0.50
N ASP A 296 -48.45 -35.33 -0.73
CA ASP A 296 -47.88 -36.35 -1.62
C ASP A 296 -47.18 -35.95 -2.96
N ALA A 297 -46.27 -36.83 -3.39
CA ALA A 297 -45.72 -36.88 -4.75
C ALA A 297 -46.64 -37.74 -5.68
N PRO A 298 -46.26 -37.97 -6.96
CA PRO A 298 -45.41 -39.14 -7.20
C PRO A 298 -44.32 -38.97 -8.27
N GLU A 299 -43.26 -39.74 -8.08
CA GLU A 299 -42.20 -40.03 -9.04
C GLU A 299 -42.65 -41.13 -10.02
N VAL A 300 -42.10 -41.18 -11.23
CA VAL A 300 -42.39 -42.23 -12.23
C VAL A 300 -41.14 -43.03 -12.52
N ALA A 301 -41.16 -44.33 -12.24
CA ALA A 301 -40.07 -45.25 -12.54
C ALA A 301 -40.58 -46.63 -12.99
N GLU A 302 -40.22 -47.01 -14.23
CA GLU A 302 -40.18 -48.39 -14.74
C GLU A 302 -39.01 -48.45 -15.75
N GLY A 303 -38.26 -49.54 -15.92
CA GLY A 303 -38.26 -50.83 -15.25
C GLY A 303 -37.01 -51.62 -15.68
N GLY A 304 -36.54 -52.56 -14.85
CA GLY A 304 -35.29 -53.29 -15.08
C GLY A 304 -35.43 -54.60 -15.88
N GLY A 305 -34.30 -55.24 -16.17
CA GLY A 305 -34.24 -56.58 -16.77
C GLY A 305 -32.81 -57.11 -16.84
N ASP A 306 -32.46 -58.05 -15.95
CA ASP A 306 -31.19 -58.76 -15.90
C ASP A 306 -31.36 -60.20 -16.42
N ALA A 307 -30.40 -60.71 -17.18
CA ALA A 307 -30.26 -62.12 -17.53
C ALA A 307 -28.89 -62.43 -18.16
N ARG A 308 -28.02 -63.13 -17.42
CA ARG A 308 -26.92 -63.92 -18.00
C ARG A 308 -27.39 -65.32 -18.38
N PRO A 309 -26.69 -65.97 -19.31
CA PRO A 309 -25.88 -67.14 -18.92
C PRO A 309 -24.38 -66.87 -18.95
#